data_AF-A0A7L4I277-F1
#
_entry.id   AF-A0A7L4I277-F1
#
_cell.length_a   1.000
_cell.length_b   1.000
_cell.length_c   1.000
_cell.angle_alpha   90.00
_cell.angle_beta   90.00
_cell.angle_gamma   90.00
#
_symmetry.space_group_name_H-M   'P 1'
#
loop_
_entity.id
_entity.type
_entity.pdbx_description
1 polymer ?
#
loop_
_entity_poly.entity_id
_entity_poly.type
_entity_poly.pdbx_seq_one_letter_code
_entity_poly.pdbx_strand_id
1 'polypeptide(L)'
;VKEFINAELLAHLYSSEDQNTLMEESAEQAQRRDEMLRMYQALKEALAIIGDISTSTVSTPAPPPVDDSWLQQARRSPPPSPSTQRRPTLNNPPTRPLSGRGPAPAVPSPGPQSGAPPVPFRPGPLPPFPSGGEALGGPPQVPSRPTRAPPSVP
;
A
#
# COMPACT_ATOMS: atom_id res chain seq x y z
N VAL A 1 -45.50 -28.54 23.58
CA VAL A 1 -44.10 -28.41 23.10
C VAL A 1 -43.53 -27.02 23.41
N LYS A 2 -44.25 -25.93 23.10
CA LYS A 2 -43.80 -24.56 23.40
C LYS A 2 -43.63 -24.31 24.91
N GLU A 3 -44.52 -24.84 25.75
CA GLU A 3 -44.38 -24.74 27.21
C GLU A 3 -43.10 -25.43 27.72
N PHE A 4 -42.73 -26.57 27.14
CA PHE A 4 -41.51 -27.29 27.53
C PHE A 4 -40.24 -26.49 27.22
N ILE A 5 -40.15 -25.91 26.02
CA ILE A 5 -39.01 -25.07 25.63
C ILE A 5 -38.89 -23.85 26.54
N ASN A 6 -40.01 -23.26 26.95
CA ASN A 6 -40.03 -22.03 27.76
C ASN A 6 -39.83 -22.28 29.26
N ALA A 7 -40.31 -23.40 29.81
CA ALA A 7 -40.38 -23.62 31.25
C ALA A 7 -39.50 -24.76 31.76
N GLU A 8 -39.22 -25.79 30.96
CA GLU A 8 -38.58 -27.02 31.45
C GLU A 8 -37.21 -27.30 30.84
N LEU A 9 -36.92 -26.81 29.63
CA LEU A 9 -35.67 -27.08 28.92
C LEU A 9 -34.42 -26.67 29.72
N LEU A 10 -34.43 -25.47 30.30
CA LEU A 10 -33.29 -24.99 31.08
C LEU A 10 -33.03 -25.85 32.32
N ALA A 11 -34.09 -26.24 33.05
CA ALA A 11 -33.95 -27.11 34.23
C ALA A 11 -33.34 -28.46 33.85
N HIS A 12 -33.75 -29.04 32.71
CA HIS A 12 -33.19 -30.28 32.19
C HIS A 12 -31.73 -30.16 31.74
N LEU A 13 -31.34 -29.02 31.14
CA LEU A 13 -29.95 -28.77 30.74
C LEU A 13 -29.05 -28.58 31.97
N TYR A 14 -29.53 -27.92 33.03
CA TYR A 14 -28.77 -27.76 34.28
C TYR A 14 -28.75 -29.00 35.17
N SER A 15 -29.73 -29.91 35.05
CA SER A 15 -29.69 -31.20 35.74
C SER A 15 -28.80 -32.22 35.03
N SER A 16 -28.26 -31.90 33.85
CA SER A 16 -27.25 -32.73 33.19
C SER A 16 -25.90 -32.62 33.92
N GLU A 17 -25.27 -33.74 34.23
CA GLU A 17 -24.05 -33.79 35.06
C GLU A 17 -22.80 -33.27 34.34
N ASP A 18 -22.83 -33.15 33.01
CA ASP A 18 -21.70 -32.72 32.19
C ASP A 18 -21.94 -31.34 31.55
N GLN A 19 -22.14 -30.34 32.42
CA GLN A 19 -22.35 -28.96 31.99
C GLN A 19 -21.11 -28.40 31.25
N ASN A 20 -19.91 -28.84 31.61
CA ASN A 20 -18.68 -28.33 31.01
C ASN A 20 -18.62 -28.69 29.52
N THR A 21 -18.81 -29.97 29.18
CA THR A 21 -18.81 -30.40 27.79
C THR A 21 -20.05 -29.92 27.02
N LEU A 22 -21.18 -29.74 27.69
CA LEU A 22 -22.34 -29.08 27.09
C LEU A 22 -22.05 -27.63 26.68
N MET A 23 -21.20 -26.92 27.44
CA MET A 23 -20.82 -25.53 27.19
C MET A 23 -19.52 -25.39 26.37
N GLU A 24 -18.91 -26.49 25.93
CA GLU A 24 -17.69 -26.42 25.14
C GLU A 24 -17.94 -25.77 23.77
N GLU A 25 -17.08 -24.82 23.42
CA GLU A 25 -17.08 -24.24 22.08
C GLU A 25 -16.46 -25.22 21.07
N SER A 26 -16.87 -25.11 19.80
CA SER A 26 -16.22 -25.89 18.75
C SER A 26 -14.77 -25.41 18.53
N ALA A 27 -13.90 -26.34 18.13
CA ALA A 27 -12.51 -26.01 17.84
C ALA A 27 -12.36 -24.92 16.76
N GLU A 28 -13.24 -24.91 15.76
CA GLU A 28 -13.25 -23.88 14.72
C GLU A 28 -13.59 -22.49 15.29
N GLN A 29 -14.54 -22.41 16.23
CA GLN A 29 -14.93 -21.16 16.86
C GLN A 29 -13.81 -20.62 17.76
N ALA A 30 -13.16 -21.49 18.53
CA ALA A 30 -11.98 -21.13 19.33
C ALA A 30 -10.85 -20.58 18.44
N GLN A 31 -10.57 -21.27 17.32
CA GLN A 31 -9.55 -20.82 16.35
C GLN A 31 -9.89 -19.46 15.75
N ARG A 32 -11.16 -19.24 15.35
CA ARG A 32 -11.62 -17.97 14.79
C ARG A 32 -11.43 -16.82 15.78
N ARG A 33 -11.75 -17.06 17.07
CA ARG A 33 -11.54 -16.08 18.15
C ARG A 33 -10.06 -15.74 18.29
N ASP A 34 -9.18 -16.74 18.29
CA ASP A 34 -7.74 -16.56 18.41
C ASP A 34 -7.13 -15.83 17.20
N GLU A 35 -7.62 -16.11 15.99
CA GLU A 35 -7.21 -15.38 14.78
C GLU A 35 -7.60 -13.91 14.84
N MET A 36 -8.84 -13.60 15.25
CA MET A 36 -9.26 -12.20 15.41
C MET A 36 -8.42 -11.47 16.46
N LEU A 37 -8.10 -12.13 17.58
CA LEU A 37 -7.24 -11.55 18.62
C LEU A 37 -5.83 -11.29 18.10
N ARG A 38 -5.26 -12.23 17.34
CA ARG A 38 -3.95 -12.05 16.70
C ARG A 38 -3.98 -10.88 15.71
N MET A 39 -5.01 -10.81 14.86
CA MET A 39 -5.18 -9.72 13.90
C MET A 39 -5.32 -8.37 14.59
N TYR A 40 -6.13 -8.29 15.65
CA TYR A 40 -6.29 -7.08 16.46
C TYR A 40 -4.95 -6.59 17.03
N GLN A 41 -4.17 -7.50 17.61
CA GLN A 41 -2.86 -7.15 18.17
C GLN A 41 -1.90 -6.66 17.08
N ALA A 42 -1.85 -7.34 15.93
CA ALA A 42 -1.02 -6.93 14.80
C ALA A 42 -1.41 -5.55 14.25
N LEU A 43 -2.71 -5.26 14.13
CA LEU A 43 -3.20 -3.95 13.69
C LEU A 43 -2.85 -2.85 14.68
N LYS A 44 -2.98 -3.12 15.98
CA LYS A 44 -2.62 -2.18 17.04
C LYS A 44 -1.12 -1.86 17.00
N GLU A 45 -0.28 -2.88 16.84
CA GLU A 45 1.17 -2.71 16.71
C GLU A 45 1.54 -1.93 15.44
N ALA A 46 0.93 -2.26 14.30
CA ALA A 46 1.16 -1.54 13.05
C ALA A 46 0.81 -0.04 13.17
N LEU A 47 -0.32 0.29 13.82
CA LEU A 47 -0.70 1.67 14.09
C LEU A 47 0.29 2.39 15.01
N ALA A 48 0.82 1.70 16.02
CA ALA A 48 1.86 2.25 16.90
C ALA A 48 3.14 2.57 16.10
N ILE A 49 3.61 1.65 15.27
CA ILE A 49 4.79 1.84 14.41
C ILE A 49 4.60 3.04 13.47
N ILE A 50 3.42 3.18 12.85
CA ILE A 50 3.11 4.34 11.99
C ILE A 50 3.17 5.64 12.80
N GLY A 51 2.63 5.64 14.02
CA GLY A 51 2.69 6.79 14.94
C GLY A 51 4.13 7.17 15.29
N ASP A 52 4.97 6.17 15.56
CA ASP A 52 6.38 6.36 15.88
C ASP A 52 7.14 6.93 14.68
N ILE A 53 6.93 6.40 13.47
CA ILE A 53 7.56 6.94 12.24
C ILE A 53 7.14 8.39 12.01
N SER A 54 5.85 8.69 12.18
CA SER A 54 5.28 10.02 11.94
C SER A 54 5.86 11.10 12.86
N THR A 55 6.26 10.71 14.08
CA THR A 55 6.74 11.66 15.12
C THR A 55 8.24 11.61 15.34
N SER A 56 8.91 10.50 15.00
CA SER A 56 10.33 10.26 15.31
C SER A 56 11.24 10.39 14.09
N THR A 57 10.69 10.56 12.88
CA THR A 57 11.50 10.73 11.66
C THR A 57 11.35 12.14 11.08
N VAL A 58 12.44 12.70 10.55
CA VAL A 58 12.42 13.98 9.82
C VAL A 58 12.97 13.77 8.43
N SER A 59 12.30 14.32 7.42
CA SER A 59 12.80 14.30 6.05
C SER A 59 13.95 15.31 5.92
N THR A 60 15.09 14.86 5.41
CA THR A 60 16.20 15.77 5.10
C THR A 60 16.05 16.21 3.64
N PRO A 61 15.82 17.51 3.35
CA PRO A 61 15.74 17.97 1.97
C PRO A 61 17.07 17.70 1.25
N ALA A 62 16.98 17.35 -0.04
CA ALA A 62 18.17 17.15 -0.86
C ALA A 62 19.03 18.43 -0.81
N PRO A 63 20.36 18.29 -0.65
CA PRO A 63 21.24 19.45 -0.67
C PRO A 63 21.05 20.21 -1.99
N PRO A 64 21.15 21.54 -1.99
CA PRO A 64 21.01 22.32 -3.21
C PRO A 64 22.01 21.81 -4.27
N PRO A 65 21.61 21.76 -5.56
CA PRO A 65 22.51 21.36 -6.63
C PRO A 65 23.76 22.25 -6.58
N VAL A 66 24.93 21.62 -6.59
CA VAL A 66 26.22 22.30 -6.56
C VAL A 66 26.52 22.82 -7.96
N ASP A 67 26.90 24.09 -8.08
CA ASP A 67 27.33 24.66 -9.35
C ASP A 67 28.72 24.13 -9.75
N ASP A 68 28.77 23.16 -10.68
CA ASP A 68 30.01 22.61 -11.25
C ASP A 68 30.70 23.54 -12.26
N SER A 69 30.33 24.82 -12.28
CA SER A 69 30.90 25.83 -13.20
C SER A 69 32.42 25.95 -13.06
N TRP A 70 32.95 25.74 -11.85
CA TRP A 70 34.39 25.72 -11.58
C TRP A 70 35.13 24.55 -12.26
N LEU A 71 34.49 23.39 -12.38
CA LEU A 71 35.04 22.23 -13.09
C LEU A 71 35.03 22.45 -14.61
N GLN A 72 34.01 23.13 -15.14
CA GLN A 72 33.97 23.52 -16.55
C GLN A 72 35.05 24.54 -16.89
N GLN A 73 35.33 25.48 -15.98
CA GLN A 73 36.42 26.46 -16.13
C GLN A 73 37.79 25.76 -16.19
N ALA A 74 38.00 24.71 -15.40
CA ALA A 74 39.23 23.91 -15.43
C ALA A 74 39.35 23.03 -16.70
N ARG A 75 38.24 22.68 -17.35
CA ARG A 75 38.23 21.97 -18.64
C ARG A 75 38.24 22.88 -19.86
N ARG A 76 37.97 24.17 -19.71
CA ARG A 76 38.30 25.18 -20.71
C ARG A 76 39.83 25.27 -20.77
N SER A 77 40.39 24.50 -21.69
CA SER A 77 41.79 24.49 -22.07
C SER A 77 42.40 25.91 -22.06
N PRO A 78 43.64 26.08 -21.57
CA PRO A 78 44.31 27.38 -21.58
C PRO A 78 44.32 27.96 -23.00
N PRO A 79 44.28 29.29 -23.18
CA PRO A 79 44.39 29.89 -24.50
C PRO A 79 45.67 29.40 -25.18
N PRO A 80 45.63 28.99 -26.46
CA PRO A 80 46.83 28.55 -27.16
C PRO A 80 47.83 29.71 -27.22
N SER A 81 49.04 29.49 -26.69
CA SER A 81 50.15 30.43 -26.84
C SER A 81 50.53 30.57 -28.32
N PRO A 82 50.95 31.75 -28.80
CA PRO A 82 51.36 31.93 -30.19
C PRO A 82 52.78 31.38 -30.38
N SER A 83 52.93 30.19 -30.97
CA SER A 83 54.23 29.73 -31.46
C SER A 83 54.12 28.95 -32.77
N THR A 84 54.56 29.63 -33.82
CA THR A 84 55.35 29.16 -34.99
C THR A 84 55.09 27.75 -35.55
N GLN A 85 54.40 27.77 -36.68
CA GLN A 85 54.43 26.86 -37.83
C GLN A 85 55.67 25.93 -37.97
N ARG A 86 55.45 24.61 -37.82
CA ARG A 86 56.10 23.56 -38.64
C ARG A 86 55.05 22.48 -38.99
N ARG A 87 54.91 22.22 -40.29
CA ARG A 87 54.14 21.13 -40.96
C ARG A 87 55.16 20.12 -41.55
N PRO A 88 54.84 18.96 -42.17
CA PRO A 88 53.62 18.11 -42.18
C PRO A 88 53.87 16.57 -41.99
N THR A 89 52.75 15.85 -41.75
CA THR A 89 52.33 14.48 -42.14
C THR A 89 53.25 13.26 -41.99
N LEU A 90 52.78 12.22 -41.27
CA LEU A 90 52.68 10.87 -41.84
C LEU A 90 51.75 9.94 -41.01
N ASN A 91 50.88 9.23 -41.73
CA ASN A 91 50.18 7.97 -41.42
C ASN A 91 49.02 7.92 -40.40
N ASN A 92 47.82 7.84 -40.99
CA ASN A 92 46.62 7.18 -40.49
C ASN A 92 46.79 5.62 -40.52
N PRO A 93 45.85 4.78 -40.06
CA PRO A 93 45.78 4.14 -38.74
C PRO A 93 45.84 2.58 -38.82
N PRO A 94 45.98 1.82 -37.71
CA PRO A 94 45.52 0.44 -37.69
C PRO A 94 44.06 0.36 -37.25
N THR A 95 43.23 -0.07 -38.18
CA THR A 95 41.85 -0.53 -38.01
C THR A 95 41.79 -1.71 -37.04
N ARG A 96 41.06 -1.57 -35.93
CA ARG A 96 40.71 -2.70 -35.06
C ARG A 96 39.57 -3.50 -35.73
N PRO A 97 39.62 -4.84 -35.74
CA PRO A 97 38.64 -5.64 -36.49
C PRO A 97 37.24 -5.51 -35.90
N LEU A 98 36.30 -5.24 -36.80
CA LEU A 98 34.86 -5.33 -36.60
C LEU A 98 34.49 -6.82 -36.55
N SER A 99 34.10 -7.32 -35.37
CA SER A 99 33.44 -8.62 -35.24
C SER A 99 32.01 -8.37 -34.79
N GLY A 100 31.05 -8.88 -35.58
CA GLY A 100 29.66 -9.05 -35.13
C GLY A 100 28.63 -8.09 -35.73
N ARG A 101 28.47 -8.12 -37.06
CA ARG A 101 27.19 -7.78 -37.69
C ARG A 101 26.18 -8.87 -37.34
N GLY A 102 25.46 -8.70 -36.24
CA GLY A 102 24.18 -9.38 -36.00
C GLY A 102 23.05 -8.41 -36.37
N PRO A 103 21.94 -8.87 -37.00
CA PRO A 103 20.85 -7.99 -37.37
C PRO A 103 20.16 -7.49 -36.10
N ALA A 104 19.84 -6.19 -36.06
CA ALA A 104 18.98 -5.63 -35.04
C ALA A 104 17.62 -6.37 -35.05
N PRO A 105 17.08 -6.82 -33.90
CA PRO A 105 15.68 -7.17 -33.85
C PRO A 105 14.88 -5.89 -34.05
N ALA A 106 13.99 -5.90 -35.03
CA ALA A 106 13.02 -4.83 -35.25
C ALA A 106 12.24 -4.60 -33.96
N VAL A 107 12.27 -3.37 -33.44
CA VAL A 107 11.36 -2.93 -32.38
C VAL A 107 9.98 -2.79 -33.01
N PRO A 108 8.96 -3.59 -32.64
CA PRO A 108 7.62 -3.31 -33.11
C PRO A 108 7.09 -2.09 -32.33
N SER A 109 6.57 -1.11 -33.07
CA SER A 109 5.78 -0.02 -32.52
C SER A 109 4.72 -0.55 -31.55
N PRO A 110 4.47 0.09 -30.39
CA PRO A 110 3.31 -0.24 -29.58
C PRO A 110 2.07 0.32 -30.28
N GLY A 111 1.46 -0.50 -31.15
CA GLY A 111 0.04 -0.41 -31.40
C GLY A 111 -0.71 -0.67 -30.10
N PRO A 112 -1.95 -0.17 -29.96
CA PRO A 112 -2.78 -0.53 -28.82
C PRO A 112 -3.05 -2.05 -28.90
N GLN A 113 -3.63 -2.63 -27.85
CA GLN A 113 -4.26 -3.96 -27.85
C GLN A 113 -3.35 -5.19 -28.08
N SER A 114 -2.87 -5.78 -26.98
CA SER A 114 -2.77 -7.24 -26.66
C SER A 114 -1.66 -7.43 -25.63
N GLY A 115 -1.81 -7.99 -24.44
CA GLY A 115 -2.88 -8.74 -23.78
C GLY A 115 -2.22 -9.40 -22.58
N ALA A 116 -2.12 -8.67 -21.46
CA ALA A 116 -1.63 -9.25 -20.20
C ALA A 116 -2.68 -10.23 -19.66
N PRO A 117 -2.29 -11.36 -19.06
CA PRO A 117 -3.24 -12.32 -18.51
C PRO A 117 -4.08 -11.64 -17.41
N PRO A 118 -5.40 -11.91 -17.34
CA PRO A 118 -6.28 -11.23 -16.39
C PRO A 118 -5.93 -11.64 -14.96
N VAL A 119 -5.70 -10.66 -14.09
CA VAL A 119 -5.56 -10.85 -12.64
C VAL A 119 -6.94 -11.19 -12.05
N PRO A 120 -7.12 -12.26 -11.25
CA PRO A 120 -8.45 -12.83 -11.02
C PRO A 120 -9.38 -12.05 -10.07
N PHE A 121 -8.96 -10.91 -9.50
CA PHE A 121 -9.72 -10.24 -8.45
C PHE A 121 -9.64 -8.70 -8.46
N ARG A 122 -9.99 -8.06 -9.58
CA ARG A 122 -10.48 -6.68 -9.53
C ARG A 122 -11.99 -6.68 -9.78
N PRO A 123 -12.83 -6.47 -8.75
CA PRO A 123 -14.20 -6.05 -8.95
C PRO A 123 -14.17 -4.76 -9.79
N GLY A 124 -14.83 -4.76 -10.95
CA GLY A 124 -14.93 -3.59 -11.80
C GLY A 124 -15.68 -2.42 -11.13
N PRO A 125 -15.64 -1.21 -11.70
CA PRO A 125 -16.35 -0.06 -11.15
C PRO A 125 -17.86 -0.36 -11.08
N LEU A 126 -18.43 -0.29 -9.88
CA LEU A 126 -19.85 -0.51 -9.64
C LEU A 126 -20.68 0.64 -10.24
N PRO A 127 -21.90 0.35 -10.74
CA PRO A 127 -22.78 1.37 -11.30
C PRO A 127 -23.25 2.36 -10.20
N PRO A 128 -23.66 3.58 -10.56
CA PRO A 128 -24.21 4.54 -9.60
C PRO A 128 -25.51 3.99 -8.99
N PHE A 129 -25.63 4.09 -7.67
CA PHE A 129 -26.83 3.68 -6.93
C PHE A 129 -28.07 4.48 -7.36
N PRO A 130 -29.24 3.85 -7.50
CA PRO A 130 -30.48 4.58 -7.73
C PRO A 130 -30.89 5.30 -6.43
N SER A 131 -31.13 6.61 -6.52
CA SER A 131 -31.90 7.36 -5.54
C SER A 131 -33.33 6.83 -5.53
N GLY A 132 -33.73 6.15 -4.46
CA GLY A 132 -35.10 5.68 -4.29
C GLY A 132 -35.22 5.04 -2.92
N GLY A 133 -36.02 5.65 -2.06
CA GLY A 133 -36.20 5.23 -0.68
C GLY A 133 -36.89 3.88 -0.54
N GLU A 134 -37.00 3.51 0.74
CA GLU A 134 -37.81 2.42 1.31
C GLU A 134 -37.10 1.08 1.53
N ALA A 135 -36.95 0.83 2.83
CA ALA A 135 -37.03 -0.47 3.50
C ALA A 135 -35.79 -1.40 3.50
N LEU A 136 -35.31 -1.60 4.74
CA LEU A 136 -34.41 -2.66 5.24
C LEU A 136 -32.91 -2.52 4.95
N GLY A 137 -32.16 -2.08 5.98
CA GLY A 137 -30.75 -2.48 6.13
C GLY A 137 -29.73 -1.41 6.53
N GLY A 138 -30.13 -0.23 7.01
CA GLY A 138 -29.19 0.78 7.51
C GLY A 138 -28.69 0.48 8.94
N PRO A 139 -27.44 0.86 9.29
CA PRO A 139 -26.94 0.75 10.67
C PRO A 139 -27.83 1.55 11.63
N PRO A 140 -27.98 1.11 12.91
CA PRO A 140 -28.94 1.72 13.82
C PRO A 140 -28.61 3.20 14.06
N GLN A 141 -29.62 4.05 13.90
CA GLN A 141 -29.49 5.49 14.07
C GLN A 141 -29.28 5.83 15.56
N VAL A 142 -28.21 6.56 15.85
CA VAL A 142 -27.88 6.99 17.22
C VAL A 142 -28.87 8.09 17.65
N PRO A 143 -29.46 8.02 18.86
CA PRO A 143 -30.36 9.06 19.34
C PRO A 143 -29.68 10.43 19.46
N SER A 144 -30.38 11.49 19.05
CA SER A 144 -29.91 12.88 19.16
C SER A 144 -29.66 13.27 20.61
N ARG A 145 -28.44 13.71 20.92
CA ARG A 145 -28.09 14.23 22.25
C ARG A 145 -28.61 15.67 22.38
N PRO A 146 -29.37 16.03 23.43
CA PRO A 146 -29.77 17.42 23.65
C PRO A 146 -28.54 18.31 23.88
N THR A 147 -28.53 19.49 23.25
CA THR A 147 -27.47 20.50 23.35
C THR A 147 -27.21 20.87 24.80
N ARG A 148 -26.00 20.58 25.30
CA ARG A 148 -25.51 21.04 26.60
C ARG A 148 -25.18 22.53 26.48
N ALA A 149 -25.97 23.40 27.12
CA ALA A 149 -25.63 24.81 27.25
C ALA A 149 -24.28 24.97 28.00
N PRO A 150 -23.42 25.93 27.62
CA PRO A 150 -22.15 26.16 28.30
C PRO A 150 -22.40 26.68 29.74
N PRO A 151 -21.57 26.30 30.72
CA PRO A 151 -21.70 26.83 32.08
C PRO A 151 -21.35 28.33 32.10
N SER A 152 -22.21 29.14 32.71
CA SER A 152 -21.88 30.53 33.08
C SER A 152 -20.84 30.52 34.19
N VAL A 153 -19.81 31.35 34.02
CA VAL A 153 -18.75 31.58 35.00
C VAL A 153 -19.17 32.78 35.87
N PRO A 154 -19.08 32.69 37.22
CA PRO A 154 -19.21 33.86 38.10
C PRO A 154 -17.96 34.74 38.10
#